data_AF-A0A7W3SWZ0-F1
#
_entry.id   AF-A0A7W3SWZ0-F1
#
_cell.length_a   1.000
_cell.length_b   1.000
_cell.length_c   1.000
_cell.angle_alpha   90.00
_cell.angle_beta   90.00
_cell.angle_gamma   90.00
#
_symmetry.space_group_name_H-M   'P 1'
#
loop_
_entity.id
_entity.type
_entity.pdbx_description
1 polymer ?
#
loop_
_entity_poly.entity_id
_entity_poly.type
_entity_poly.pdbx_seq_one_letter_code
_entity_poly.pdbx_strand_id
1 'polypeptide(L)'
;MLVSYYKETPLEQWITTKYLDRGIIDPHHNDIERIADSFGVDLLYERCPSFSDNEDRVIFLNKDADELTARIIFFHELCHVLRHAGDQRFMSQQFKRAQEQEADQFVLYAAIPFFMFAKLPVPDHRHEAISYLSDIFRVPLDLAEQRLDQIQRRMLHGSLVAAAREADRQKRNQETGWSSETKRILDQLDRQLGKKERHVTCE
;
A
#
# COMPACT_ATOMS: atom_id res chain seq x y z
N MET A 1 -7.36 -15.65 -9.09
CA MET A 1 -7.13 -14.19 -9.15
C MET A 1 -6.04 -13.84 -8.16
N LEU A 2 -4.93 -13.23 -8.60
CA LEU A 2 -3.85 -12.83 -7.70
C LEU A 2 -4.29 -11.81 -6.62
N VAL A 3 -5.44 -11.15 -6.84
CA VAL A 3 -6.00 -10.10 -5.96
C VAL A 3 -6.17 -10.59 -4.52
N SER A 4 -6.53 -11.87 -4.30
CA SER A 4 -6.69 -12.46 -2.96
C SER A 4 -5.39 -12.53 -2.15
N TYR A 5 -4.23 -12.41 -2.80
CA TYR A 5 -2.93 -12.42 -2.15
C TYR A 5 -2.46 -11.03 -1.71
N TYR A 6 -3.16 -9.97 -2.13
CA TYR A 6 -2.86 -8.63 -1.64
C TYR A 6 -3.16 -8.54 -0.14
N LYS A 7 -2.25 -7.90 0.61
CA LYS A 7 -2.44 -7.55 2.01
C LYS A 7 -2.26 -6.05 2.15
N GLU A 8 -3.34 -5.37 2.52
CA GLU A 8 -3.32 -3.94 2.83
C GLU A 8 -2.36 -3.66 3.98
N THR A 9 -1.58 -2.60 3.83
CA THR A 9 -0.75 -2.05 4.90
C THR A 9 -1.62 -1.43 6.00
N PRO A 10 -1.08 -1.18 7.20
CA PRO A 10 -1.84 -0.50 8.26
C PRO A 10 -2.40 0.86 7.83
N LEU A 11 -1.67 1.61 6.99
CA LEU A 11 -2.14 2.89 6.47
C LEU A 11 -3.33 2.71 5.50
N GLU A 12 -3.28 1.70 4.62
CA GLU A 12 -4.41 1.36 3.75
C GLU A 12 -5.63 0.91 4.54
N GLN A 13 -5.46 0.04 5.53
CA GLN A 13 -6.57 -0.40 6.40
C GLN A 13 -7.20 0.78 7.14
N TRP A 14 -6.38 1.72 7.61
CA TRP A 14 -6.86 2.95 8.23
C TRP A 14 -7.68 3.79 7.25
N ILE A 15 -7.19 4.00 6.02
CA ILE A 15 -7.92 4.75 4.97
C ILE A 15 -9.23 4.04 4.63
N THR A 16 -9.18 2.73 4.38
CA THR A 16 -10.35 1.87 4.11
C THR A 16 -11.41 2.05 5.19
N THR A 17 -11.02 1.93 6.46
CA THR A 17 -11.95 2.12 7.59
C THR A 17 -12.56 3.51 7.58
N LYS A 18 -11.73 4.56 7.47
CA LYS A 18 -12.21 5.94 7.51
C LYS A 18 -13.14 6.29 6.35
N TYR A 19 -12.88 5.77 5.17
CA TYR A 19 -13.69 5.99 3.97
C TYR A 19 -15.03 5.26 4.08
N LEU A 20 -15.01 3.99 4.50
CA LEU A 20 -16.24 3.20 4.70
C LEU A 20 -17.14 3.80 5.78
N ASP A 21 -16.58 4.24 6.91
CA ASP A 21 -17.31 4.90 7.99
C ASP A 21 -18.04 6.18 7.53
N ARG A 22 -17.54 6.81 6.45
CA ARG A 22 -18.07 8.05 5.85
C ARG A 22 -18.90 7.82 4.60
N GLY A 23 -19.14 6.55 4.23
CA GLY A 23 -19.88 6.20 3.02
C GLY A 23 -19.14 6.48 1.70
N ILE A 24 -17.82 6.66 1.73
CA ILE A 24 -16.97 6.79 0.55
C ILE A 24 -16.62 5.38 0.05
N ILE A 25 -17.56 4.76 -0.67
CA ILE A 25 -17.51 3.33 -1.00
C ILE A 25 -17.05 3.00 -2.43
N ASP A 26 -17.07 3.99 -3.32
CA ASP A 26 -16.90 3.83 -4.77
C ASP A 26 -16.12 5.04 -5.36
N PRO A 27 -15.35 4.86 -6.45
CA PRO A 27 -14.56 5.94 -7.05
C PRO A 27 -15.36 7.17 -7.49
N HIS A 28 -16.64 7.02 -7.86
CA HIS A 28 -17.51 8.15 -8.20
C HIS A 28 -17.83 9.04 -7.00
N HIS A 29 -17.65 8.52 -5.77
CA HIS A 29 -17.76 9.30 -4.54
C HIS A 29 -16.43 9.96 -4.12
N ASN A 30 -15.36 9.78 -4.90
CA ASN A 30 -14.02 10.27 -4.60
C ASN A 30 -13.84 11.75 -5.00
N ASP A 31 -14.82 12.58 -4.70
CA ASP A 31 -14.82 14.02 -4.92
C ASP A 31 -14.11 14.72 -3.74
N ILE A 32 -13.18 15.66 -4.00
CA ILE A 32 -12.30 16.17 -2.94
C ILE A 32 -13.05 17.03 -1.93
N GLU A 33 -14.05 17.79 -2.38
CA GLU A 33 -14.94 18.59 -1.54
C GLU A 33 -15.76 17.69 -0.63
N ARG A 34 -16.38 16.64 -1.20
CA ARG A 34 -17.14 15.67 -0.43
C ARG A 34 -16.27 14.93 0.60
N ILE A 35 -15.04 14.60 0.23
CA ILE A 35 -14.09 13.97 1.15
C ILE A 35 -13.77 14.94 2.28
N ALA A 36 -13.37 16.17 1.97
CA ALA A 36 -13.05 17.18 2.97
C ALA A 36 -14.19 17.37 3.98
N ASP A 37 -15.41 17.60 3.48
CA ASP A 37 -16.62 17.75 4.29
C ASP A 37 -16.88 16.54 5.20
N SER A 38 -16.76 15.32 4.67
CA SER A 38 -16.94 14.09 5.45
C SER A 38 -15.91 13.91 6.58
N PHE A 39 -14.73 14.55 6.45
CA PHE A 39 -13.70 14.58 7.47
C PHE A 39 -13.79 15.80 8.40
N GLY A 40 -14.73 16.71 8.15
CA GLY A 40 -14.84 18.00 8.83
C GLY A 40 -13.59 18.84 8.61
N VAL A 41 -13.15 18.94 7.35
CA VAL A 41 -12.01 19.72 6.89
C VAL A 41 -12.53 20.76 5.90
N ASP A 42 -12.26 22.03 6.17
CA ASP A 42 -12.66 23.10 5.27
C ASP A 42 -11.71 23.18 4.06
N LEU A 43 -12.27 23.42 2.88
CA LEU A 43 -11.49 23.54 1.65
C LEU A 43 -11.66 24.95 1.07
N LEU A 44 -10.56 25.69 0.97
CA LEU A 44 -10.51 27.06 0.46
C LEU A 44 -9.65 27.13 -0.79
N TYR A 45 -10.09 27.92 -1.77
CA TYR A 45 -9.41 28.09 -3.06
C TYR A 45 -8.86 29.51 -3.19
N GLU A 46 -7.54 29.65 -3.10
CA GLU A 46 -6.88 30.96 -3.01
C GLU A 46 -5.72 31.14 -4.00
N ARG A 47 -5.30 32.38 -4.27
CA ARG A 47 -4.08 32.65 -5.08
C ARG A 47 -2.84 32.63 -4.20
N CYS A 48 -2.56 31.48 -3.62
CA CYS A 48 -1.35 31.23 -2.86
C CYS A 48 -0.83 29.81 -3.14
N PRO A 49 0.42 29.50 -2.78
CA PRO A 49 0.84 28.10 -2.68
C PRO A 49 -0.16 27.33 -1.81
N SER A 50 -0.44 26.08 -2.18
CA SER A 50 -1.32 25.23 -1.38
C SER A 50 -0.63 24.82 -0.07
N PHE A 51 -1.40 24.72 1.01
CA PHE A 51 -0.95 24.25 2.32
C PHE A 51 -2.15 23.90 3.19
N SER A 52 -1.90 23.30 4.36
CA SER A 52 -2.91 23.03 5.37
C SER A 52 -2.61 23.74 6.70
N ASP A 53 -3.69 24.11 7.39
CA ASP A 53 -3.67 24.37 8.83
C ASP A 53 -4.28 23.17 9.55
N ASN A 54 -3.43 22.43 10.27
CA ASN A 54 -3.85 21.19 10.94
C ASN A 54 -4.67 21.47 12.21
N GLU A 55 -4.49 22.63 12.85
CA GLU A 55 -5.20 22.98 14.08
C GLU A 55 -6.62 23.42 13.77
N ASP A 56 -6.77 24.31 12.79
CA ASP A 56 -8.08 24.78 12.32
C ASP A 56 -8.76 23.79 11.34
N ARG A 57 -8.03 22.75 10.91
CA ARG A 57 -8.48 21.71 9.96
C ARG A 57 -8.96 22.32 8.64
N VAL A 58 -8.12 23.18 8.06
CA VAL A 58 -8.39 23.86 6.79
C VAL A 58 -7.32 23.50 5.77
N ILE A 59 -7.71 23.23 4.54
CA ILE A 59 -6.81 23.06 3.39
C ILE A 59 -7.01 24.24 2.44
N PHE A 60 -5.91 24.92 2.13
CA PHE A 60 -5.84 25.95 1.10
C PHE A 60 -5.29 25.32 -0.18
N LEU A 61 -6.07 25.33 -1.25
CA LEU A 61 -5.65 24.92 -2.58
C LEU A 61 -5.40 26.14 -3.46
N ASN A 62 -4.31 26.10 -4.22
CA ASN A 62 -4.03 27.11 -5.23
C ASN A 62 -5.12 27.06 -6.31
N LYS A 63 -5.90 28.13 -6.43
CA LYS A 63 -7.01 28.22 -7.40
C LYS A 63 -6.56 28.29 -8.86
N ASP A 64 -5.29 28.57 -9.11
CA ASP A 64 -4.72 28.62 -10.45
C ASP A 64 -4.06 27.28 -10.86
N ALA A 65 -4.08 26.25 -9.99
CA ALA A 65 -3.64 24.89 -10.32
C ALA A 65 -4.66 24.15 -11.20
N ASP A 66 -4.19 23.26 -12.06
CA ASP A 66 -5.09 22.35 -12.79
C ASP A 66 -5.74 21.34 -11.84
N GLU A 67 -6.90 20.80 -12.24
CA GLU A 67 -7.73 19.92 -11.42
C GLU A 67 -6.98 18.67 -10.91
N LEU A 68 -6.17 18.04 -11.77
CA LEU A 68 -5.45 16.82 -11.42
C LEU A 68 -4.33 17.13 -10.41
N THR A 69 -3.58 18.21 -10.63
CA THR A 69 -2.56 18.67 -9.69
C THR A 69 -3.18 19.07 -8.34
N ALA A 70 -4.26 19.85 -8.35
CA ALA A 70 -4.96 20.28 -7.15
C ALA A 70 -5.45 19.07 -6.33
N ARG A 71 -5.92 18.02 -7.00
CA ARG A 71 -6.34 16.77 -6.36
C ARG A 71 -5.19 16.01 -5.70
N ILE A 72 -4.01 15.95 -6.32
CA ILE A 72 -2.84 15.31 -5.70
C ILE A 72 -2.41 16.06 -4.45
N ILE A 73 -2.35 17.38 -4.55
CA ILE A 73 -2.03 18.26 -3.42
C ILE A 73 -3.08 18.10 -2.32
N PHE A 74 -4.36 18.04 -2.66
CA PHE A 74 -5.43 17.82 -1.68
C PHE A 74 -5.19 16.56 -0.84
N PHE A 75 -4.90 15.41 -1.46
CA PHE A 75 -4.66 14.19 -0.68
C PHE A 75 -3.41 14.28 0.19
N HIS A 76 -2.39 15.00 -0.25
CA HIS A 76 -1.18 15.25 0.53
C HIS A 76 -1.49 16.09 1.77
N GLU A 77 -2.15 17.25 1.58
CA GLU A 77 -2.58 18.13 2.67
C GLU A 77 -3.59 17.46 3.61
N LEU A 78 -4.49 16.62 3.07
CA LEU A 78 -5.42 15.83 3.88
C LEU A 78 -4.67 14.87 4.81
N CYS A 79 -3.54 14.29 4.38
CA CYS A 79 -2.71 13.49 5.27
C CYS A 79 -2.20 14.33 6.44
N HIS A 80 -1.71 15.55 6.18
CA HIS A 80 -1.25 16.45 7.23
C HIS A 80 -2.34 16.73 8.25
N VAL A 81 -3.52 17.15 7.79
CA VAL A 81 -4.65 17.48 8.67
C VAL A 81 -5.12 16.28 9.49
N LEU A 82 -5.13 15.08 8.91
CA LEU A 82 -5.70 13.90 9.57
C LEU A 82 -4.72 13.12 10.44
N ARG A 83 -3.42 13.24 10.20
CA ARG A 83 -2.43 12.31 10.76
C ARG A 83 -1.23 12.98 11.41
N HIS A 84 -0.93 14.21 11.02
CA HIS A 84 0.27 14.90 11.48
C HIS A 84 -0.07 15.95 12.54
N ALA A 85 0.91 16.21 13.41
CA ALA A 85 0.82 17.21 14.46
C ALA A 85 2.16 17.94 14.59
N GLY A 86 2.11 19.13 15.17
CA GLY A 86 3.26 20.01 15.37
C GLY A 86 3.58 20.87 14.15
N ASP A 87 4.43 21.87 14.37
CA ASP A 87 4.82 22.84 13.35
C ASP A 87 6.13 22.41 12.67
N GLN A 88 6.04 22.10 11.37
CA GLN A 88 7.18 21.65 10.57
C GLN A 88 8.33 22.68 10.47
N ARG A 89 8.09 23.96 10.78
CA ARG A 89 9.12 25.01 10.80
C ARG A 89 10.07 24.84 11.99
N PHE A 90 9.58 24.25 13.08
CA PHE A 90 10.33 24.02 14.32
C PHE A 90 10.66 22.53 14.55
N MET A 91 10.16 21.66 13.67
CA MET A 91 10.36 20.22 13.73
C MET A 91 11.77 19.82 13.28
N SER A 92 12.31 18.76 13.88
CA SER A 92 13.58 18.19 13.40
C SER A 92 13.43 17.65 11.97
N GLN A 93 14.52 17.71 11.20
CA GLN A 93 14.53 17.27 9.81
C GLN A 93 14.09 15.80 9.62
N GLN A 94 14.35 14.95 10.61
CA GLN A 94 14.00 13.53 10.58
C GLN A 94 12.48 13.32 10.73
N PHE A 95 11.85 14.01 11.68
CA PHE A 95 10.40 13.95 11.86
C PHE A 95 9.67 14.56 10.67
N LYS A 96 10.16 15.70 10.15
CA LYS A 96 9.60 16.30 8.94
C LYS A 96 9.62 15.31 7.77
N ARG A 97 10.78 14.70 7.48
CA ARG A 97 10.90 13.70 6.40
C ARG A 97 9.96 12.51 6.59
N ALA A 98 9.78 12.04 7.82
CA ALA A 98 8.86 10.95 8.09
C ALA A 98 7.41 11.33 7.78
N GLN A 99 6.98 12.56 8.12
CA GLN A 99 5.66 13.07 7.75
C GLN A 99 5.49 13.18 6.24
N GLU A 100 6.44 13.79 5.53
CA GLU A 100 6.37 13.89 4.05
C GLU A 100 6.30 12.51 3.38
N GLN A 101 7.09 11.54 3.85
CA GLN A 101 7.06 10.18 3.33
C GLN A 101 5.72 9.47 3.58
N GLU A 102 5.10 9.69 4.74
CA GLU A 102 3.76 9.17 5.00
C GLU A 102 2.73 9.85 4.10
N ALA A 103 2.81 11.18 3.92
CA ALA A 103 1.91 11.94 3.05
C ALA A 103 2.00 11.48 1.58
N ASP A 104 3.21 11.31 1.04
CA ASP A 104 3.43 10.79 -0.32
C ASP A 104 2.77 9.41 -0.50
N GLN A 105 2.91 8.55 0.51
CA GLN A 105 2.32 7.22 0.46
C GLN A 105 0.80 7.25 0.67
N PHE A 106 0.31 8.19 1.48
CA PHE A 106 -1.12 8.43 1.69
C PHE A 106 -1.81 8.83 0.40
N VAL A 107 -1.22 9.72 -0.41
CA VAL A 107 -1.77 10.13 -1.72
C VAL A 107 -2.13 8.90 -2.56
N LEU A 108 -1.20 7.96 -2.74
CA LEU A 108 -1.43 6.74 -3.53
C LEU A 108 -2.62 5.91 -3.02
N TYR A 109 -2.74 5.80 -1.71
CA TYR A 109 -3.75 4.94 -1.07
C TYR A 109 -5.12 5.62 -0.98
N ALA A 110 -5.16 6.92 -0.74
CA ALA A 110 -6.37 7.71 -0.63
C ALA A 110 -6.97 7.99 -2.01
N ALA A 111 -6.12 8.31 -2.99
CA ALA A 111 -6.56 8.58 -4.36
C ALA A 111 -7.04 7.30 -5.08
N ILE A 112 -6.38 6.16 -4.84
CA ILE A 112 -6.77 4.84 -5.38
C ILE A 112 -6.76 3.80 -4.24
N PRO A 113 -7.84 3.74 -3.42
CA PRO A 113 -7.96 2.77 -2.33
C PRO A 113 -8.04 1.34 -2.86
N PHE A 114 -7.30 0.43 -2.24
CA PHE A 114 -7.24 -0.96 -2.71
C PHE A 114 -8.62 -1.64 -2.65
N PHE A 115 -9.42 -1.38 -1.61
CA PHE A 115 -10.76 -1.95 -1.48
C PHE A 115 -11.72 -1.54 -2.61
N MET A 116 -11.51 -0.37 -3.23
CA MET A 116 -12.24 0.05 -4.42
C MET A 116 -11.65 -0.62 -5.67
N PHE A 117 -10.32 -0.54 -5.83
CA PHE A 117 -9.59 -1.16 -6.93
C PHE A 117 -9.95 -2.64 -7.11
N ALA A 118 -10.00 -3.40 -6.01
CA ALA A 118 -10.25 -4.85 -6.03
C ALA A 118 -11.62 -5.24 -6.58
N LYS A 119 -12.56 -4.29 -6.71
CA LYS A 119 -13.91 -4.51 -7.26
C LYS A 119 -14.03 -4.09 -8.72
N LEU A 120 -13.02 -3.41 -9.27
CA LEU A 120 -13.07 -2.87 -10.62
C LEU A 120 -12.70 -3.92 -11.66
N PRO A 121 -13.34 -3.92 -12.84
CA PRO A 121 -12.93 -4.71 -13.99
C PRO A 121 -11.73 -4.06 -14.69
N VAL A 122 -10.57 -4.04 -14.03
CA VAL A 122 -9.34 -3.44 -14.58
C VAL A 122 -8.87 -4.24 -15.81
N PRO A 123 -8.61 -3.60 -16.97
CA PRO A 123 -8.09 -4.28 -18.16
C PRO A 123 -6.77 -5.02 -17.92
N ASP A 124 -6.55 -6.11 -18.65
CA ASP A 124 -5.30 -6.89 -18.55
C ASP A 124 -4.11 -6.18 -19.22
N HIS A 125 -4.37 -5.38 -20.26
CA HIS A 125 -3.34 -4.63 -20.96
C HIS A 125 -2.90 -3.42 -20.14
N ARG A 126 -1.59 -3.32 -19.85
CA ARG A 126 -1.02 -2.30 -18.95
C ARG A 126 -1.46 -0.87 -19.31
N HIS A 127 -1.32 -0.47 -20.57
CA HIS A 127 -1.66 0.89 -20.99
C HIS A 127 -3.16 1.18 -20.81
N GLU A 128 -4.01 0.22 -21.13
CA GLU A 128 -5.47 0.35 -20.93
C GLU A 128 -5.82 0.41 -19.44
N ALA A 129 -5.15 -0.40 -18.60
CA ALA A 129 -5.32 -0.38 -17.16
C ALA A 129 -4.95 0.98 -16.54
N ILE A 130 -3.82 1.56 -16.95
CA ILE A 130 -3.37 2.88 -16.46
C ILE A 130 -4.39 3.96 -16.84
N SER A 131 -4.78 4.02 -18.12
CA SER A 131 -5.79 5.00 -18.57
C SER A 131 -7.12 4.80 -17.87
N TYR A 132 -7.58 3.56 -17.74
CA TYR A 132 -8.82 3.22 -17.04
C TYR A 132 -8.82 3.68 -15.58
N LEU A 133 -7.73 3.45 -14.84
CA LEU A 133 -7.59 3.88 -13.45
C LEU A 133 -7.49 5.40 -13.33
N SER A 134 -6.71 6.03 -14.21
CA SER A 134 -6.61 7.48 -14.32
C SER A 134 -7.98 8.13 -14.47
N ASP A 135 -8.79 7.62 -15.39
CA ASP A 135 -10.13 8.16 -15.68
C ASP A 135 -11.10 7.93 -14.52
N ILE A 136 -11.13 6.71 -13.95
CA ILE A 136 -12.07 6.35 -12.87
C ILE A 136 -11.77 7.11 -11.57
N PHE A 137 -10.50 7.22 -11.20
CA PHE A 137 -10.09 7.89 -9.96
C PHE A 137 -9.77 9.37 -10.14
N ARG A 138 -9.83 9.87 -11.39
CA ARG A 138 -9.52 11.25 -11.79
C ARG A 138 -8.13 11.68 -11.33
N VAL A 139 -7.11 10.87 -11.59
CA VAL A 139 -5.72 11.15 -11.19
C VAL A 139 -4.80 11.22 -12.42
N PRO A 140 -3.62 11.84 -12.32
CA PRO A 140 -2.62 11.77 -13.40
C PRO A 140 -2.24 10.32 -13.74
N LEU A 141 -1.92 10.07 -15.02
CA LEU A 141 -1.47 8.78 -15.53
C LEU A 141 -0.29 8.22 -14.73
N ASP A 142 0.69 9.06 -14.40
CA ASP A 142 1.89 8.66 -13.65
C ASP A 142 1.53 8.13 -12.25
N LEU A 143 0.53 8.74 -11.58
CA LEU A 143 0.06 8.27 -10.28
C LEU A 143 -0.67 6.93 -10.40
N ALA A 144 -1.54 6.81 -11.42
CA ALA A 144 -2.24 5.57 -11.70
C ALA A 144 -1.25 4.42 -12.01
N GLU A 145 -0.21 4.69 -12.79
CA GLU A 145 0.87 3.75 -13.08
C GLU A 145 1.63 3.36 -11.80
N GLN A 146 2.07 4.33 -11.01
CA GLN A 146 2.79 4.09 -9.77
C GLN A 146 1.97 3.22 -8.81
N ARG A 147 0.66 3.49 -8.69
CA ARG A 147 -0.23 2.69 -7.85
C ARG A 147 -0.43 1.29 -8.40
N LEU A 148 -0.66 1.15 -9.70
CA LEU A 148 -0.83 -0.16 -10.34
C LEU A 148 0.40 -1.04 -10.11
N ASP A 149 1.60 -0.49 -10.30
CA ASP A 149 2.86 -1.20 -10.05
C ASP A 149 3.04 -1.60 -8.59
N GLN A 150 2.66 -0.72 -7.67
CA GLN A 150 2.68 -1.05 -6.25
C GLN A 150 1.72 -2.20 -5.93
N ILE A 151 0.51 -2.18 -6.50
CA ILE A 151 -0.49 -3.22 -6.30
C ILE A 151 -0.01 -4.57 -6.85
N GLN A 152 0.44 -4.59 -8.09
CA GLN A 152 0.93 -5.80 -8.77
C GLN A 152 2.14 -6.41 -8.03
N ARG A 153 3.11 -5.59 -7.60
CA ARG A 153 4.26 -6.06 -6.81
C ARG A 153 3.84 -6.72 -5.50
N ARG A 154 2.88 -6.14 -4.78
CA ARG A 154 2.38 -6.69 -3.52
C ARG A 154 1.54 -7.96 -3.72
N MET A 155 0.75 -8.02 -4.79
CA MET A 155 0.02 -9.24 -5.18
C MET A 155 0.98 -10.40 -5.46
N LEU A 156 2.03 -10.14 -6.26
CA LEU A 156 3.06 -11.12 -6.57
C LEU A 156 3.82 -11.56 -5.32
N HIS A 157 4.24 -10.61 -4.48
CA HIS A 157 4.90 -10.92 -3.23
C HIS A 157 4.02 -11.81 -2.33
N GLY A 158 2.75 -11.46 -2.17
CA GLY A 158 1.80 -12.26 -1.40
C GLY A 158 1.61 -13.67 -1.95
N SER A 159 1.55 -13.84 -3.28
CA SER A 159 1.42 -15.17 -3.89
C SER A 159 2.67 -16.02 -3.70
N LEU A 160 3.86 -15.42 -3.79
CA LEU A 160 5.13 -16.11 -3.54
C LEU A 160 5.26 -16.55 -2.08
N VAL A 161 4.91 -15.68 -1.14
CA VAL A 161 4.90 -16.02 0.30
C VAL A 161 3.90 -17.15 0.59
N ALA A 162 2.72 -17.11 -0.01
CA ALA A 162 1.72 -18.17 0.15
C ALA A 162 2.21 -19.50 -0.42
N ALA A 163 2.83 -19.50 -1.61
CA ALA A 163 3.40 -20.69 -2.23
C ALA A 163 4.53 -21.30 -1.38
N ALA A 164 5.43 -20.47 -0.86
CA ALA A 164 6.51 -20.92 0.03
C ALA A 164 5.97 -21.59 1.30
N ARG A 165 4.96 -20.96 1.94
CA ARG A 165 4.32 -21.53 3.14
C ARG A 165 3.65 -22.88 2.87
N GLU A 166 3.00 -23.02 1.72
CA GLU A 166 2.36 -24.28 1.34
C GLU A 166 3.41 -25.38 1.07
N ALA A 167 4.52 -25.05 0.41
CA ALA A 167 5.63 -25.98 0.21
C ALA A 167 6.24 -26.44 1.54
N ASP A 168 6.44 -25.52 2.49
CA ASP A 168 6.94 -25.86 3.83
C ASP A 168 5.95 -26.75 4.61
N ARG A 169 4.66 -26.48 4.48
CA ARG A 169 3.60 -27.30 5.08
C ARG A 169 3.60 -28.72 4.52
N GLN A 170 3.74 -28.87 3.20
CA GLN A 170 3.80 -30.17 2.54
C GLN A 170 5.03 -30.97 2.99
N LYS A 171 6.21 -30.34 3.07
CA LYS A 171 7.42 -30.97 3.60
C LYS A 171 7.23 -31.46 5.04
N ARG A 172 6.71 -30.60 5.94
CA ARG A 172 6.42 -31.00 7.32
C ARG A 172 5.45 -32.16 7.41
N ASN A 173 4.36 -32.13 6.61
CA ASN A 173 3.39 -33.22 6.58
C ASN A 173 4.04 -34.54 6.13
N GLN A 174 4.90 -34.51 5.10
CA GLN A 174 5.66 -35.67 4.67
C GLN A 174 6.57 -36.22 5.78
N GLU A 175 7.34 -35.36 6.46
CA GLU A 175 8.23 -35.73 7.58
C GLU A 175 7.46 -36.36 8.76
N THR A 176 6.27 -35.81 9.08
CA THR A 176 5.41 -36.38 10.13
C THR A 176 4.83 -37.74 9.75
N GLY A 177 4.60 -37.97 8.45
CA GLY A 177 4.08 -39.23 7.91
C GLY A 177 5.12 -40.34 7.73
N TRP A 178 6.41 -40.07 7.99
CA TRP A 178 7.45 -41.10 7.89
C TRP A 178 7.34 -42.15 8.99
N SER A 179 7.51 -43.42 8.59
CA SER A 179 7.60 -44.53 9.53
C SER A 179 8.85 -44.42 10.42
N SER A 180 8.87 -45.15 11.54
CA SER A 180 10.05 -45.26 12.41
C SER A 180 11.29 -45.71 11.64
N GLU A 181 11.13 -46.64 10.71
CA GLU A 181 12.18 -47.20 9.89
C GLU A 181 12.75 -46.17 8.91
N THR A 182 11.90 -45.36 8.27
CA THR A 182 12.33 -44.27 7.40
C THR A 182 13.12 -43.22 8.19
N LYS A 183 12.63 -42.82 9.37
CA LYS A 183 13.36 -41.89 10.26
C LYS A 183 14.73 -42.45 10.67
N ARG A 184 14.79 -43.73 11.05
CA ARG A 184 16.04 -44.41 11.41
C ARG A 184 17.05 -44.42 10.28
N ILE A 185 16.61 -44.69 9.05
CA ILE A 185 17.49 -44.73 7.86
C ILE A 185 18.03 -43.33 7.54
N LEU A 186 17.20 -42.29 7.64
CA LEU A 186 17.62 -40.90 7.41
C LEU A 186 18.64 -40.43 8.46
N ASP A 187 18.39 -40.72 9.74
CA ASP A 187 19.35 -40.44 10.83
C ASP A 187 20.69 -41.16 10.64
N GLN A 188 20.67 -42.34 10.02
CA GLN A 188 21.88 -43.11 9.71
C GLN A 188 22.66 -42.45 8.56
N LEU A 189 21.97 -42.01 7.51
CA LEU A 189 22.57 -41.30 6.37
C LEU A 189 23.24 -39.99 6.80
N ASP A 190 22.56 -39.18 7.61
CA ASP A 190 23.10 -37.91 8.13
C ASP A 190 24.40 -38.11 8.91
N ARG A 191 24.45 -39.16 9.76
CA ARG A 191 25.67 -39.52 10.49
C ARG A 191 26.81 -39.95 9.59
N GLN A 192 26.51 -40.62 8.48
CA GLN A 192 27.52 -41.07 7.52
C GLN A 192 28.07 -39.90 6.69
N LEU A 193 27.21 -38.99 6.25
CA LEU A 193 27.59 -37.79 5.51
C LEU A 193 28.41 -36.82 6.39
N GLY A 194 27.97 -36.54 7.61
CA GLY A 194 28.71 -35.68 8.55
C GLY A 194 30.01 -36.30 9.10
N LYS A 195 30.24 -37.61 8.93
CA LYS A 195 31.56 -38.24 9.16
C LYS A 195 32.47 -38.11 7.95
N LYS A 196 31.92 -38.10 6.74
CA LYS A 196 32.66 -37.95 5.48
C LYS A 196 33.22 -36.55 5.32
N GLU A 197 32.46 -35.51 5.69
CA GLU A 197 32.93 -34.11 5.65
C GLU A 197 34.09 -33.84 6.62
N ARG A 198 34.06 -34.44 7.81
CA ARG A 198 35.15 -34.32 8.81
C ARG A 198 36.44 -35.04 8.42
N HIS A 199 36.41 -35.91 7.42
CA HIS A 199 37.60 -36.60 6.90
C HIS A 199 38.23 -35.88 5.70
N VAL A 200 37.57 -34.87 5.11
CA VAL A 200 38.06 -34.17 3.90
C VAL A 200 38.76 -32.84 4.24
N THR A 201 38.63 -32.31 5.46
CA THR A 201 39.26 -31.04 5.88
C THR A 201 40.65 -31.19 6.50
N CYS A 202 41.34 -32.32 6.28
CA CYS A 202 42.73 -32.52 6.70
C CYS A 202 43.59 -32.86 5.49
N GLU A 203 43.95 -31.85 4.70
CA GLU A 203 45.12 -31.81 3.81
C GLU A 203 45.53 -30.35 3.58
#